data_AF-A0A6J4CY53-F1
#
_entry.id   AF-A0A6J4CY53-F1
#
_cell.length_a   1.000
_cell.length_b   1.000
_cell.length_c   1.000
_cell.angle_alpha   90.00
_cell.angle_beta   90.00
_cell.angle_gamma   90.00
#
_symmetry.space_group_name_H-M   'P 1'
#
loop_
_entity.id
_entity.type
_entity.pdbx_description
1 polymer ?
#
loop_
_entity_poly.entity_id
_entity_poly.type
_entity_poly.pdbx_seq_one_letter_code
_entity_poly.pdbx_strand_id
1 'polypeptide(L)'
;MLNAYYTPKMIVDAIYEALEHFGFNKDGNTKEIFEPSVGAGIFLSYAPANAHYHFSATEIDSVGVRIAKTLHPNQNIQLKKFEEFTFTHDFDAFVGNPPYGKDVIYDGDKDLSGASVHNYFVGKALKHLKRRWHSSLCHH
;
A
#
# COMPACT_ATOMS: atom_id res chain seq x y z
N MET A 1 0.62 -21.18 -15.60
CA MET A 1 0.00 -21.42 -14.28
C MET A 1 -0.48 -20.07 -13.77
N LEU A 2 -1.79 -19.88 -13.69
CA LEU A 2 -2.44 -18.57 -13.54
C LEU A 2 -2.86 -18.38 -12.07
N ASN A 3 -1.89 -18.10 -11.19
CA ASN A 3 -2.18 -17.74 -9.80
C ASN A 3 -1.85 -16.25 -9.58
N ALA A 4 -2.38 -15.37 -10.44
CA ALA A 4 -2.45 -13.96 -10.10
C ALA A 4 -3.57 -13.82 -9.08
N TYR A 5 -3.21 -13.55 -7.82
CA TYR A 5 -4.14 -13.24 -6.76
C TYR A 5 -5.09 -12.12 -7.21
N TYR A 6 -6.30 -12.49 -7.65
CA TYR A 6 -7.30 -11.54 -8.07
C TYR A 6 -7.85 -10.87 -6.82
N THR A 7 -7.38 -9.67 -6.48
CA THR A 7 -8.01 -8.86 -5.44
C THR A 7 -9.41 -8.49 -5.93
N PRO A 8 -10.49 -9.03 -5.33
CA PRO A 8 -11.84 -8.73 -5.79
C PRO A 8 -12.09 -7.23 -5.64
N LYS A 9 -12.78 -6.61 -6.62
CA LYS A 9 -13.11 -5.18 -6.57
C LYS A 9 -13.77 -4.78 -5.24
N MET A 10 -14.61 -5.65 -4.68
CA MET A 10 -15.24 -5.47 -3.36
C MET A 10 -14.24 -5.19 -2.23
N ILE A 11 -13.06 -5.83 -2.24
CA ILE A 11 -12.02 -5.59 -1.22
C ILE A 11 -11.40 -4.21 -1.40
N VAL A 12 -11.15 -3.82 -2.65
CA VAL A 12 -10.58 -2.50 -2.97
C VAL A 12 -11.57 -1.39 -2.59
N ASP A 13 -12.84 -1.58 -2.91
CA ASP A 13 -13.92 -0.65 -2.57
C ASP A 13 -14.06 -0.50 -1.05
N ALA A 14 -14.05 -1.61 -0.30
CA ALA A 14 -14.13 -1.58 1.15
C ALA A 14 -12.96 -0.83 1.81
N ILE A 15 -11.75 -0.96 1.25
CA ILE A 15 -10.57 -0.23 1.74
C ILE A 15 -10.73 1.28 1.52
N TYR A 16 -11.14 1.71 0.31
CA TYR A 16 -11.34 3.13 0.03
C TYR A 16 -12.53 3.72 0.78
N GLU A 17 -13.61 2.97 0.96
CA GLU A 17 -14.76 3.38 1.78
C GLU A 17 -14.35 3.57 3.25
N ALA A 18 -13.54 2.65 3.81
CA ALA A 18 -13.02 2.80 5.15
C ALA A 18 -12.15 4.07 5.28
N LEU A 19 -11.24 4.32 4.32
CA LEU A 19 -10.45 5.55 4.29
C LEU A 19 -11.34 6.80 4.27
N GLU A 20 -12.38 6.81 3.44
CA GLU A 20 -13.34 7.92 3.38
C GLU A 20 -14.04 8.14 4.74
N HIS A 21 -14.52 7.06 5.37
CA HIS A 21 -15.17 7.13 6.69
C HIS A 21 -14.24 7.67 7.79
N PHE A 22 -12.95 7.34 7.75
CA PHE A 22 -11.96 7.92 8.65
C PHE A 22 -11.59 9.37 8.32
N GLY A 23 -12.13 9.92 7.22
CA GLY A 23 -11.92 11.29 6.81
C GLY A 23 -10.62 11.52 6.05
N PHE A 24 -10.12 10.48 5.39
CA PHE A 24 -8.87 10.53 4.62
C PHE A 24 -8.88 11.64 3.56
N ASN A 25 -10.03 11.87 2.92
CA ASN A 25 -10.21 12.88 1.87
C ASN A 25 -10.93 14.16 2.33
N LYS A 26 -11.05 14.40 3.65
CA LYS A 26 -11.75 15.60 4.18
C LYS A 26 -11.04 16.92 3.90
N ASP A 27 -9.75 16.87 3.60
CA ASP A 27 -8.97 18.03 3.16
C ASP A 27 -8.49 17.84 1.71
N GLY A 28 -8.27 18.94 1.00
CA GLY A 28 -7.84 18.92 -0.41
C GLY A 28 -6.34 18.66 -0.60
N ASN A 29 -5.63 18.21 0.44
CA ASN A 29 -4.19 17.93 0.32
C ASN A 29 -3.96 16.62 -0.42
N THR A 30 -2.85 16.53 -1.15
CA THR A 30 -2.39 15.27 -1.70
C THR A 30 -2.11 14.26 -0.58
N LYS A 31 -2.65 13.05 -0.72
CA LYS A 31 -2.38 11.92 0.16
C LYS A 31 -1.29 11.06 -0.45
N GLU A 32 -0.24 10.84 0.33
CA GLU A 32 0.84 9.93 -0.04
C GLU A 32 0.42 8.51 0.34
N ILE A 33 0.24 7.65 -0.66
CA ILE A 33 -0.19 6.27 -0.45
C ILE A 33 0.89 5.31 -0.91
N PHE A 34 1.18 4.29 -0.11
CA PHE A 34 2.12 3.25 -0.47
C PHE A 34 1.41 1.94 -0.81
N GLU A 35 1.78 1.32 -1.94
CA GLU A 35 1.32 -0.01 -2.34
C GLU A 35 2.55 -0.95 -2.47
N PRO A 36 2.71 -1.96 -1.60
CA PRO A 36 3.94 -2.77 -1.52
C PRO A 36 4.08 -3.90 -2.57
N SER A 37 3.06 -4.19 -3.36
CA SER A 37 3.00 -5.33 -4.29
C SER A 37 2.04 -5.07 -5.47
N VAL A 38 2.41 -4.13 -6.35
CA VAL A 38 1.42 -3.44 -7.18
C VAL A 38 0.80 -4.29 -8.28
N GLY A 39 1.50 -5.34 -8.73
CA GLY A 39 1.08 -6.15 -9.85
C GLY A 39 0.72 -5.28 -11.05
N ALA A 40 -0.51 -5.43 -11.55
CA ALA A 40 -1.05 -4.61 -12.64
C ALA A 40 -1.57 -3.22 -12.22
N GLY A 41 -1.56 -2.88 -10.92
CA GLY A 41 -2.02 -1.59 -10.41
C GLY A 41 -3.52 -1.51 -10.12
N ILE A 42 -4.14 -2.61 -9.68
CA ILE A 42 -5.59 -2.67 -9.40
C ILE A 42 -6.03 -1.65 -8.35
N PHE A 43 -5.29 -1.50 -7.24
CA PHE A 43 -5.60 -0.49 -6.22
C PHE A 43 -5.52 0.93 -6.78
N LEU A 44 -4.46 1.24 -7.54
CA LEU A 44 -4.27 2.52 -8.19
C LEU A 44 -5.42 2.82 -9.19
N SER A 45 -5.87 1.82 -9.94
CA SER A 45 -6.96 1.95 -10.93
C SER A 45 -8.34 2.18 -10.32
N TYR A 46 -8.58 1.70 -9.10
CA TYR A 46 -9.86 1.86 -8.41
C TYR A 46 -9.85 2.97 -7.36
N ALA A 47 -8.79 3.77 -7.31
CA ALA A 47 -8.76 4.99 -6.50
C ALA A 47 -9.97 5.89 -6.85
N PRO A 48 -10.64 6.51 -5.86
CA PRO A 48 -11.73 7.43 -6.11
C PRO A 48 -11.28 8.60 -7.00
N ALA A 49 -12.05 8.88 -8.06
CA ALA A 49 -11.67 9.86 -9.08
C ALA A 49 -11.53 11.31 -8.55
N ASN A 50 -12.19 11.62 -7.44
CA ASN A 50 -12.15 12.92 -6.77
C ASN A 50 -11.04 13.02 -5.71
N ALA A 51 -10.25 11.98 -5.50
CA ALA A 51 -9.20 11.98 -4.50
C ALA A 51 -7.86 12.45 -5.06
N HIS A 52 -7.14 13.26 -4.29
CA HIS A 52 -5.80 13.73 -4.63
C HIS A 52 -4.76 12.73 -4.13
N TYR A 53 -4.55 11.64 -4.86
CA TYR A 53 -3.61 10.58 -4.45
C TYR A 53 -2.31 10.60 -5.24
N HIS A 54 -1.20 10.51 -4.52
CA HIS A 54 0.10 10.18 -5.08
C HIS A 54 0.53 8.82 -4.53
N PHE A 55 0.72 7.87 -5.43
CA PHE A 55 1.07 6.50 -5.13
C PHE A 55 2.57 6.30 -5.31
N SER A 56 3.20 5.73 -4.28
CA SER A 56 4.48 5.04 -4.40
C SER A 56 4.25 3.54 -4.29
N ALA A 57 4.88 2.75 -5.14
CA ALA A 57 4.64 1.33 -5.15
C ALA A 57 5.85 0.47 -5.54
N THR A 58 5.88 -0.75 -5.02
CA THR A 58 6.90 -1.76 -5.34
C THR A 58 6.30 -3.01 -5.97
N GLU A 59 7.06 -3.64 -6.85
CA GLU A 59 6.73 -4.95 -7.41
C GLU A 59 8.03 -5.66 -7.81
N ILE A 60 8.06 -6.98 -7.65
CA ILE A 60 9.23 -7.83 -7.97
C ILE A 60 9.15 -8.38 -9.40
N ASP A 61 7.93 -8.49 -9.95
CA ASP A 61 7.70 -8.88 -11.34
C ASP A 61 7.84 -7.69 -12.31
N SER A 62 8.82 -7.79 -13.20
CA SER A 62 9.06 -6.79 -14.25
C SER A 62 7.87 -6.61 -15.21
N VAL A 63 7.05 -7.64 -15.42
CA VAL A 63 5.86 -7.54 -16.28
C VAL A 63 4.78 -6.71 -15.59
N GLY A 64 4.48 -7.00 -14.32
CA GLY A 64 3.60 -6.19 -13.47
C GLY A 64 4.01 -4.72 -13.45
N VAL A 65 5.28 -4.41 -13.15
CA VAL A 65 5.80 -3.03 -13.15
C VAL A 65 5.57 -2.32 -14.49
N ARG A 66 5.82 -3.00 -15.62
CA ARG A 66 5.62 -2.41 -16.94
C ARG A 66 4.15 -2.09 -17.18
N ILE A 67 3.24 -3.01 -16.85
CA ILE A 67 1.80 -2.80 -16.98
C ILE A 67 1.34 -1.63 -16.09
N ALA A 68 1.71 -1.66 -14.82
CA ALA A 68 1.32 -0.63 -13.87
C ALA A 68 1.83 0.76 -14.28
N LYS A 69 3.08 0.88 -14.75
CA LYS A 69 3.62 2.16 -15.27
C LYS A 69 2.91 2.64 -16.53
N THR A 70 2.50 1.73 -17.41
CA THR A 70 1.72 2.10 -18.61
C THR A 70 0.35 2.63 -18.23
N LEU A 71 -0.32 2.02 -17.26
CA LEU A 71 -1.64 2.44 -16.81
C LEU A 71 -1.59 3.70 -15.92
N HIS A 72 -0.52 3.85 -15.15
CA HIS A 72 -0.36 4.87 -14.10
C HIS A 72 0.96 5.64 -14.26
N PRO A 73 1.17 6.36 -15.38
CA PRO A 73 2.46 6.97 -15.71
C PRO A 73 2.90 8.08 -14.74
N ASN A 74 1.96 8.65 -13.99
CA ASN A 74 2.22 9.73 -13.04
C ASN A 74 2.51 9.24 -11.61
N GLN A 75 2.61 7.93 -11.40
CA GLN A 75 2.81 7.32 -10.08
C GLN A 75 4.25 6.78 -9.94
N ASN A 76 4.78 6.77 -8.73
CA ASN A 76 6.13 6.30 -8.43
C ASN A 76 6.17 4.77 -8.27
N ILE A 77 6.36 4.03 -9.37
CA ILE A 77 6.38 2.56 -9.35
C ILE A 77 7.81 2.04 -9.53
N GLN A 78 8.27 1.14 -8.65
CA GLN A 78 9.64 0.62 -8.65
C GLN A 78 9.68 -0.91 -8.79
N LEU A 79 10.54 -1.41 -9.68
CA LEU A 79 10.90 -2.83 -9.74
C LEU A 79 11.86 -3.13 -8.59
N LYS A 80 11.31 -3.51 -7.45
CA LYS A 80 12.04 -3.69 -6.20
C LYS A 80 11.20 -4.50 -5.22
N LYS A 81 11.85 -5.21 -4.30
CA LYS A 81 11.18 -5.82 -3.16
C LYS A 81 10.76 -4.76 -2.13
N PHE A 82 9.67 -5.00 -1.42
CA PHE A 82 9.17 -4.08 -0.39
C PHE A 82 10.17 -3.86 0.76
N GLU A 83 10.89 -4.90 1.18
CA GLU A 83 11.89 -4.81 2.24
C GLU A 83 13.09 -3.92 1.86
N GLU A 84 13.40 -3.80 0.58
CA GLU A 84 14.49 -2.98 0.03
C GLU A 84 14.07 -1.52 -0.26
N PHE A 85 12.78 -1.20 -0.14
CA PHE A 85 12.31 0.16 -0.38
C PHE A 85 12.86 1.14 0.66
N THR A 86 13.47 2.23 0.18
CA THR A 86 13.99 3.29 1.03
C THR A 86 12.93 4.37 1.22
N PHE A 87 12.33 4.41 2.40
CA PHE A 87 11.35 5.44 2.77
C PHE A 87 12.05 6.78 2.98
N THR A 88 11.69 7.79 2.19
CA THR A 88 12.22 9.16 2.31
C THR A 88 11.30 10.10 3.09
N HIS A 89 10.07 9.65 3.35
CA HIS A 89 9.02 10.34 4.09
C HIS A 89 7.98 9.32 4.58
N ASP A 90 7.11 9.77 5.48
CA ASP A 90 5.99 8.97 5.98
C ASP A 90 4.77 9.07 5.03
N PHE A 91 4.00 7.99 4.98
CA PHE A 91 2.82 7.86 4.13
C PHE A 91 1.54 8.11 4.92
N ASP A 92 0.51 8.62 4.24
CA ASP A 92 -0.83 8.81 4.81
C ASP A 92 -1.56 7.46 4.93
N ALA A 93 -1.33 6.54 4.00
CA ALA A 93 -1.89 5.19 4.05
C ALA A 93 -0.99 4.17 3.34
N PHE A 94 -1.14 2.91 3.75
CA PHE A 94 -0.68 1.75 2.99
C PHE A 94 -1.93 1.01 2.49
N VAL A 95 -2.01 0.77 1.18
CA VAL A 95 -3.09 0.00 0.56
C VAL A 95 -2.48 -1.16 -0.20
N GLY A 96 -3.27 -2.20 -0.46
CA GLY A 96 -2.77 -3.40 -1.11
C GLY A 96 -3.43 -4.64 -0.52
N ASN A 97 -3.22 -5.77 -1.19
CA ASN A 97 -3.54 -7.06 -0.62
C ASN A 97 -2.24 -7.66 -0.09
N PRO A 98 -1.98 -7.67 1.23
CA PRO A 98 -0.77 -8.27 1.75
C PRO A 98 -0.69 -9.74 1.29
N PRO A 99 0.50 -10.26 0.92
CA PRO A 99 0.59 -11.63 0.44
C PRO A 99 0.11 -12.60 1.53
N TYR A 100 -0.87 -13.45 1.20
CA TYR A 100 -1.29 -14.52 2.11
C TYR A 100 -0.25 -15.63 2.07
N GLY A 101 0.58 -15.74 3.11
CA GLY A 101 1.63 -16.74 3.20
C GLY A 101 2.09 -16.97 4.64
N LYS A 102 2.60 -18.17 4.91
CA LYS A 102 3.31 -18.49 6.16
C LYS A 102 4.78 -18.07 6.12
N ASP A 103 5.20 -17.51 5.00
CA ASP A 103 6.56 -17.04 4.79
C ASP A 103 6.88 -15.93 5.78
N VAL A 104 8.13 -15.93 6.24
CA VAL A 104 8.64 -15.02 7.27
C VAL A 104 9.57 -14.04 6.57
N ILE A 105 9.37 -12.74 6.81
CA ILE A 105 10.25 -11.71 6.24
C ILE A 105 11.37 -11.42 7.23
N TYR A 106 12.60 -11.51 6.76
CA TYR A 106 13.79 -11.08 7.48
C TYR A 106 14.35 -9.84 6.78
N ASP A 107 14.42 -8.74 7.52
CA ASP A 107 15.04 -7.50 7.07
C ASP A 107 15.90 -6.88 8.20
N GLY A 108 16.39 -5.66 7.97
CA GLY A 108 17.16 -4.90 8.97
C GLY A 108 16.32 -4.23 10.07
N ASP A 109 14.99 -4.34 10.04
CA ASP A 109 14.12 -3.79 11.07
C ASP A 109 14.09 -4.72 12.29
N LYS A 110 14.78 -4.33 13.36
CA LYS A 110 14.95 -5.15 14.57
C LYS A 110 13.64 -5.53 15.26
N ASP A 111 12.54 -4.80 15.00
CA ASP A 111 11.24 -5.05 15.63
C ASP A 111 10.32 -5.96 14.78
N LEU A 112 10.56 -6.03 13.47
CA LEU A 112 9.67 -6.71 12.50
C LEU A 112 10.34 -7.90 11.79
N SER A 113 11.66 -7.98 11.82
CA SER A 113 12.42 -9.09 11.25
C SER A 113 12.07 -10.40 11.95
N GLY A 114 11.71 -11.42 11.17
CA GLY A 114 11.22 -12.71 11.70
C GLY A 114 9.70 -12.77 11.89
N ALA A 115 8.95 -11.73 11.55
CA ALA A 115 7.49 -11.76 11.52
C ALA A 115 6.96 -12.48 10.26
N SER A 116 5.78 -13.08 10.36
CA SER A 116 5.05 -13.54 9.17
C SER A 116 4.85 -12.38 8.20
N VAL A 117 4.84 -12.65 6.89
CA VAL A 117 4.61 -11.65 5.82
C VAL A 117 3.47 -10.70 6.18
N HIS A 118 2.36 -11.23 6.67
CA HIS A 118 1.19 -10.44 7.08
C HIS A 118 1.52 -9.45 8.21
N ASN A 119 2.16 -9.92 9.29
CA ASN A 119 2.50 -9.09 10.44
C ASN A 119 3.61 -8.09 10.11
N TYR A 120 4.56 -8.46 9.26
CA TYR A 120 5.60 -7.57 8.76
C TYR A 120 5.01 -6.40 7.96
N PHE A 121 4.10 -6.68 7.03
CA PHE A 121 3.44 -5.65 6.23
C PHE A 121 2.62 -4.69 7.10
N VAL A 122 1.83 -5.22 8.05
CA VAL A 122 1.05 -4.40 8.98
C VAL A 122 1.95 -3.57 9.90
N GLY A 123 2.99 -4.18 10.48
CA GLY A 123 3.91 -3.48 11.38
C GLY A 123 4.69 -2.38 10.68
N LYS A 124 5.17 -2.63 9.46
CA LYS A 124 5.91 -1.64 8.67
C LYS A 124 4.99 -0.52 8.18
N ALA A 125 3.76 -0.84 7.80
CA ALA A 125 2.73 0.15 7.50
C ALA A 125 2.47 1.06 8.71
N LEU A 126 2.30 0.50 9.91
CA LEU A 126 2.06 1.28 11.14
C LEU A 126 3.25 2.18 11.51
N LYS A 127 4.48 1.71 11.30
CA LYS A 127 5.71 2.47 11.60
C LYS A 127 5.89 3.70 10.70
N HIS A 128 5.43 3.61 9.46
CA HIS A 128 5.53 4.67 8.45
C HIS A 128 4.22 5.40 8.20
N LEU A 129 3.19 5.17 9.02
CA LEU A 129 1.94 5.90 8.98
C LEU A 129 2.10 7.23 9.71
N LYS A 130 1.76 8.35 9.05
CA LYS A 130 1.81 9.67 9.69
C LYS A 130 1.02 9.69 11.02
N ARG A 131 1.62 10.27 12.07
CA ARG A 131 1.05 10.36 13.43
C ARG A 131 -0.33 11.03 13.55
N ARG A 132 -0.81 11.76 12.54
CA ARG A 132 -2.13 12.44 12.55
C ARG A 132 -3.33 11.48 12.65
N TRP A 133 -3.13 10.18 12.46
CA TRP A 133 -4.18 9.16 12.54
C TRP A 133 -4.25 8.42 13.89
N HIS A 134 -3.22 8.52 14.74
CA HIS A 134 -3.20 7.83 16.04
C HIS A 134 -4.19 8.43 17.06
N SER A 135 -4.58 9.71 16.92
CA SER A 135 -5.47 10.38 17.87
C SER A 135 -6.96 10.20 17.61
N SER A 136 -7.36 9.65 16.45
CA SER A 136 -8.78 9.48 16.08
C SER A 136 -9.37 8.14 16.53
N LEU A 137 -8.55 7.19 16.99
CA LEU A 137 -8.97 5.85 17.43
C LEU A 137 -9.31 5.74 18.92
N CYS A 138 -9.04 6.78 19.74
CA CYS A 138 -9.28 6.75 21.19
C CYS A 138 -10.51 7.54 21.66
N HIS A 139 -11.32 8.06 20.75
CA HIS A 139 -12.58 8.72 21.10
C HIS A 139 -13.71 8.18 20.23
N HIS A 140 -14.29 7.05 20.64
CA HIS A 140 -15.72 6.74 20.57
C HIS A 140 -16.05 5.73 21.67
#